data_AF-A0A0L0UPY9-F1
#
_entry.id   AF-A0A0L0UPY9-F1
#
_cell.length_a   1.000
_cell.length_b   1.000
_cell.length_c   1.000
_cell.angle_alpha   90.00
_cell.angle_beta   90.00
_cell.angle_gamma   90.00
#
_symmetry.space_group_name_H-M   'P 1'
#
loop_
_entity.id
_entity.type
_entity.pdbx_description
1 polymer ?
#
loop_
_entity_poly.entity_id
_entity_poly.type
_entity_poly.pdbx_seq_one_letter_code
_entity_poly.pdbx_strand_id
1 'polypeptide(L)'
;MSKPIENPSSVSPSKRRSTANPDRPGLDPSNIDMEAFLKICHIPLRDKHTRALITIHRLHHWTVFDYLSIEELKSIKFSLGPAILLNAGVTEINRRIDSKKESKEDDEASTSKRSKLNLDPKTLEMEAFLKLSHFPLTDKHTRSLITIHRIHHWSVFKYLTVEEMRAIKFRLGPAILINAGVSEVNRQAGFEDEKCGLVIGERSKLNPDGTLIPETGSSIVTEPSLDHILSNQDRSRLDPDKLEMEDFLKICYIPADCEHTRITIFLNFIHHWSVFKYLSLQQLKDISFSLGPAILINAGVSEVIRLSTSVV
;
A
#
# COMPACT_ATOMS: atom_id res chain seq x y z
N MET A 1 -23.56 36.28 -69.83
CA MET A 1 -22.91 35.01 -70.23
C MET A 1 -21.55 34.94 -69.57
N SER A 2 -21.26 33.79 -68.94
CA SER A 2 -19.96 33.23 -68.55
C SER A 2 -19.05 33.95 -67.54
N LYS A 3 -18.88 33.29 -66.39
CA LYS A 3 -17.75 33.43 -65.44
C LYS A 3 -16.47 32.81 -66.03
N PRO A 4 -15.30 33.17 -65.48
CA PRO A 4 -14.28 32.19 -65.05
C PRO A 4 -13.96 32.38 -63.55
N ILE A 5 -14.16 31.41 -62.66
CA ILE A 5 -13.33 30.21 -62.31
C ILE A 5 -11.97 30.59 -61.69
N GLU A 6 -11.93 30.46 -60.36
CA GLU A 6 -10.95 29.84 -59.44
C GLU A 6 -9.43 30.00 -59.67
N ASN A 7 -8.53 30.07 -58.68
CA ASN A 7 -8.52 30.30 -57.22
C ASN A 7 -7.00 30.33 -56.82
N PRO A 8 -6.55 30.12 -55.57
CA PRO A 8 -5.95 31.14 -54.70
C PRO A 8 -4.47 30.88 -54.36
N SER A 9 -3.81 31.78 -53.61
CA SER A 9 -2.86 31.45 -52.53
C SER A 9 -2.27 32.69 -51.86
N SER A 10 -2.68 32.96 -50.62
CA SER A 10 -1.80 33.25 -49.47
C SER A 10 -2.61 33.87 -48.33
N VAL A 11 -3.15 33.04 -47.44
CA VAL A 11 -3.63 33.49 -46.14
C VAL A 11 -2.66 32.97 -45.09
N SER A 12 -1.92 33.91 -44.50
CA SER A 12 -1.06 33.66 -43.34
C SER A 12 -1.92 33.29 -42.11
N PRO A 13 -1.52 32.30 -41.30
CA PRO A 13 -2.33 31.86 -40.19
C PRO A 13 -2.25 32.86 -39.03
N SER A 14 -3.43 33.37 -38.64
CA SER A 14 -3.63 34.15 -37.42
C SER A 14 -3.25 33.32 -36.19
N LYS A 15 -2.23 33.79 -35.45
CA LYS A 15 -1.90 33.31 -34.10
C LYS A 15 -3.09 33.54 -33.16
N ARG A 16 -3.87 32.49 -32.89
CA ARG A 16 -4.78 32.45 -31.75
C ARG A 16 -3.93 32.46 -30.48
N ARG A 17 -3.91 33.59 -29.76
CA ARG A 17 -3.41 33.67 -28.39
C ARG A 17 -4.23 32.72 -27.53
N SER A 18 -3.62 31.63 -27.10
CA SER A 18 -4.07 30.83 -25.96
C SER A 18 -3.98 31.71 -24.72
N THR A 19 -5.13 32.16 -24.22
CA THR A 19 -5.22 32.74 -22.88
C THR A 19 -5.01 31.61 -21.88
N ALA A 20 -3.77 31.44 -21.42
CA ALA A 20 -3.45 30.64 -20.25
C ALA A 20 -4.21 31.24 -19.05
N ASN A 21 -5.07 30.43 -18.44
CA ASN A 21 -5.79 30.82 -17.24
C ASN A 21 -4.80 30.79 -16.05
N PRO A 22 -4.47 31.92 -15.40
CA PRO A 22 -3.38 31.99 -14.42
C PRO A 22 -3.71 31.35 -13.05
N ASP A 23 -4.97 30.94 -12.82
CA ASP A 23 -5.48 30.58 -11.49
C ASP A 23 -5.51 29.07 -11.18
N ARG A 24 -4.68 28.25 -11.84
CA ARG A 24 -4.47 26.87 -11.36
C ARG A 24 -3.18 26.84 -10.53
N PRO A 25 -3.24 27.02 -9.19
CA PRO A 25 -2.08 26.80 -8.35
C PRO A 25 -1.53 25.42 -8.68
N GLY A 26 -0.23 25.34 -8.95
CA GLY A 26 0.45 24.09 -9.22
C GLY A 26 0.35 23.19 -8.00
N LEU A 27 -0.71 22.38 -7.92
CA LEU A 27 -0.91 21.45 -6.83
C LEU A 27 0.30 20.50 -6.82
N ASP A 28 1.02 20.46 -5.71
CA ASP A 28 1.90 19.34 -5.38
C ASP A 28 0.98 18.15 -5.07
N PRO A 29 0.99 17.10 -5.89
CA PRO A 29 0.09 15.96 -5.73
C PRO A 29 0.28 15.25 -4.38
N SER A 30 1.47 15.38 -3.80
CA SER A 30 1.83 14.83 -2.49
C SER A 30 1.15 15.57 -1.32
N ASN A 31 0.53 16.71 -1.59
CA ASN A 31 -0.10 17.59 -0.58
C ASN A 31 -1.58 17.87 -0.86
N ILE A 32 -2.23 17.05 -1.70
CA ILE A 32 -3.66 17.13 -1.92
C ILE A 32 -4.35 16.45 -0.73
N ASP A 33 -5.09 17.22 0.07
CA ASP A 33 -5.94 16.65 1.11
C ASP A 33 -7.24 16.06 0.52
N MET A 34 -8.00 15.34 1.36
CA MET A 34 -9.27 14.73 0.95
C MET A 34 -10.28 15.75 0.41
N GLU A 35 -10.32 16.98 0.94
CA GLU A 35 -11.31 17.99 0.54
C GLU A 35 -10.98 18.58 -0.82
N ALA A 36 -9.70 18.90 -1.06
CA ALA A 36 -9.19 19.30 -2.36
C ALA A 36 -9.42 18.19 -3.39
N PHE A 37 -9.20 16.92 -3.02
CA PHE A 37 -9.47 15.78 -3.88
C PHE A 37 -10.96 15.67 -4.26
N LEU A 38 -11.88 15.74 -3.30
CA LEU A 38 -13.32 15.68 -3.59
C LEU A 38 -13.79 16.84 -4.48
N LYS A 39 -13.17 18.02 -4.34
CA LYS A 39 -13.41 19.16 -5.24
C LYS A 39 -12.95 18.87 -6.66
N ILE A 40 -11.80 18.22 -6.84
CA ILE A 40 -11.31 17.76 -8.16
C ILE A 40 -12.28 16.72 -8.75
N CYS A 41 -12.83 15.83 -7.93
CA CYS A 41 -13.84 14.85 -8.33
C CYS A 41 -15.21 15.46 -8.63
N HIS A 42 -15.40 16.78 -8.46
CA HIS A 42 -16.71 17.43 -8.57
C HIS A 42 -17.78 16.89 -7.62
N ILE A 43 -17.38 16.33 -6.48
CA ILE A 43 -18.29 15.85 -5.44
C ILE A 43 -18.67 17.04 -4.54
N PRO A 44 -19.96 17.43 -4.47
CA PRO A 44 -20.37 18.59 -3.69
C PRO A 44 -20.07 18.42 -2.19
N LEU A 45 -19.69 19.50 -1.52
CA LEU A 45 -19.48 19.49 -0.06
C LEU A 45 -20.71 19.02 0.72
N ARG A 46 -21.92 19.21 0.16
CA ARG A 46 -23.20 18.82 0.78
C ARG A 46 -23.61 17.38 0.49
N ASP A 47 -22.83 16.61 -0.27
CA ASP A 47 -23.07 15.17 -0.45
C ASP A 47 -22.79 14.43 0.87
N LYS A 48 -23.82 14.36 1.71
CA LYS A 48 -23.75 13.72 3.02
C LYS A 48 -23.55 12.20 2.90
N HIS A 49 -24.03 11.57 1.83
CA HIS A 49 -23.95 10.12 1.67
C HIS A 49 -22.51 9.70 1.40
N THR A 50 -21.86 10.31 0.41
CA THR A 50 -20.46 10.04 0.07
C THR A 50 -19.54 10.32 1.26
N ARG A 51 -19.76 11.43 1.97
CA ARG A 51 -18.99 11.79 3.17
C ARG A 51 -19.18 10.83 4.33
N ALA A 52 -20.42 10.35 4.54
CA ALA A 52 -20.70 9.36 5.56
C ALA A 52 -19.94 8.06 5.27
N LEU A 53 -19.88 7.62 4.01
CA LEU A 53 -19.14 6.42 3.62
C LEU A 53 -17.63 6.58 3.78
N ILE A 54 -17.06 7.72 3.38
CA ILE A 54 -15.65 8.06 3.63
C ILE A 54 -15.34 7.95 5.13
N THR A 55 -16.23 8.44 5.98
CA THR A 55 -16.07 8.38 7.44
C THR A 55 -16.23 6.96 7.99
N ILE A 56 -17.27 6.23 7.57
CA ILE A 56 -17.58 4.86 8.02
C ILE A 56 -16.43 3.90 7.68
N HIS A 57 -15.89 4.01 6.47
CA HIS A 57 -14.80 3.17 5.99
C HIS A 57 -13.41 3.73 6.33
N ARG A 58 -13.36 4.94 6.90
CA ARG A 58 -12.14 5.64 7.30
C ARG A 58 -11.14 5.80 6.17
N LEU A 59 -11.66 6.26 5.04
CA LEU A 59 -10.88 6.59 3.87
C LEU A 59 -10.12 7.89 4.15
N HIS A 60 -8.99 7.78 4.85
CA HIS A 60 -8.29 8.93 5.44
C HIS A 60 -7.51 9.77 4.42
N HIS A 61 -7.02 9.14 3.36
CA HIS A 61 -6.23 9.78 2.33
C HIS A 61 -6.79 9.41 0.95
N TRP A 62 -6.72 10.33 -0.01
CA TRP A 62 -7.34 10.14 -1.32
C TRP A 62 -6.71 9.00 -2.12
N THR A 63 -5.43 8.69 -1.88
CA THR A 63 -4.74 7.57 -2.55
C THR A 63 -5.39 6.23 -2.26
N VAL A 64 -6.24 6.11 -1.24
CA VAL A 64 -7.05 4.90 -1.04
C VAL A 64 -7.91 4.56 -2.26
N PHE A 65 -8.31 5.59 -3.03
CA PHE A 65 -9.09 5.42 -4.26
C PHE A 65 -8.26 4.97 -5.46
N ASP A 66 -6.91 5.01 -5.40
CA ASP A 66 -6.05 4.36 -6.39
C ASP A 66 -6.23 2.83 -6.37
N TYR A 67 -6.62 2.30 -5.22
CA TYR A 67 -6.74 0.86 -4.96
C TYR A 67 -8.19 0.38 -4.93
N LEU A 68 -9.14 1.16 -5.46
CA LEU A 68 -10.56 0.80 -5.46
C LEU A 68 -11.16 0.96 -6.85
N SER A 69 -11.65 -0.14 -7.40
CA SER A 69 -12.50 -0.15 -8.59
C SER A 69 -13.88 0.45 -8.31
N ILE A 70 -14.61 0.76 -9.38
CA ILE A 70 -15.99 1.26 -9.28
C ILE A 70 -16.89 0.21 -8.61
N GLU A 71 -16.69 -1.07 -8.94
CA GLU A 71 -17.38 -2.24 -8.41
C GLU A 71 -17.16 -2.39 -6.90
N GLU A 72 -15.92 -2.20 -6.45
CA GLU A 72 -15.60 -2.25 -5.03
C GLU A 72 -16.17 -1.05 -4.27
N LEU A 73 -16.11 0.15 -4.84
CA LEU A 73 -16.79 1.32 -4.26
C LEU A 73 -18.30 1.08 -4.12
N LYS A 74 -18.93 0.45 -5.12
CA LYS A 74 -20.34 0.04 -5.05
C LYS A 74 -20.57 -1.03 -3.98
N SER A 75 -19.68 -2.01 -3.85
CA SER A 75 -19.77 -3.07 -2.83
C SER A 75 -19.81 -2.50 -1.41
N ILE A 76 -19.10 -1.38 -1.19
CA ILE A 76 -19.05 -0.67 0.09
C ILE A 76 -20.06 0.49 0.18
N LYS A 77 -21.07 0.46 -0.70
CA LYS A 77 -22.29 1.30 -0.73
C LYS A 77 -22.15 2.70 -1.32
N PHE A 78 -21.03 3.03 -1.98
CA PHE A 78 -21.01 4.24 -2.80
C PHE A 78 -22.01 4.11 -3.95
N SER A 79 -22.73 5.19 -4.23
CA SER A 79 -23.56 5.27 -5.42
C SER A 79 -22.68 5.33 -6.67
N LEU A 80 -23.22 4.86 -7.81
CA LEU A 80 -22.47 4.78 -9.07
C LEU A 80 -21.85 6.12 -9.49
N GLY A 81 -22.59 7.22 -9.39
CA GLY A 81 -22.10 8.56 -9.76
C GLY A 81 -20.83 8.96 -8.99
N PRO A 82 -20.87 9.06 -7.65
CA PRO A 82 -19.67 9.28 -6.84
C PRO A 82 -18.54 8.29 -7.11
N ALA A 83 -18.83 6.99 -7.32
CA ALA A 83 -17.80 6.00 -7.61
C ALA A 83 -17.04 6.30 -8.91
N ILE A 84 -17.76 6.65 -9.98
CA ILE A 84 -17.16 7.09 -11.26
C ILE A 84 -16.34 8.36 -11.06
N LEU A 85 -16.89 9.34 -10.34
CA LEU A 85 -16.24 10.63 -10.10
C LEU A 85 -14.93 10.49 -9.31
N LEU A 86 -14.91 9.63 -8.28
CA LEU A 86 -13.70 9.33 -7.51
C LEU A 86 -12.62 8.70 -8.40
N ASN A 87 -12.98 7.72 -9.23
CA ASN A 87 -12.01 7.07 -10.12
C ASN A 87 -11.50 8.04 -11.22
N ALA A 88 -12.38 8.89 -11.75
CA ALA A 88 -11.99 9.93 -12.70
C ALA A 88 -11.06 10.98 -12.07
N GLY A 89 -11.34 11.39 -10.83
CA GLY A 89 -10.49 12.32 -10.08
C GLY A 89 -9.10 11.76 -9.81
N VAL A 90 -8.99 10.48 -9.46
CA VAL A 90 -7.72 9.74 -9.35
C VAL A 90 -6.95 9.80 -10.67
N THR A 91 -7.58 9.45 -11.80
CA THR A 91 -6.94 9.49 -13.13
C THR A 91 -6.39 10.88 -13.45
N GLU A 92 -7.17 11.93 -13.18
CA GLU A 92 -6.73 13.30 -13.47
C GLU A 92 -5.54 13.73 -12.60
N ILE A 93 -5.48 13.32 -11.32
CA ILE A 93 -4.33 13.60 -10.47
C ILE A 93 -3.10 12.84 -10.96
N ASN A 94 -3.22 11.55 -11.25
CA ASN A 94 -2.11 10.74 -11.75
C ASN A 94 -1.58 11.27 -13.09
N ARG A 95 -2.46 11.68 -14.00
CA ARG A 95 -2.07 12.37 -15.24
C ARG A 95 -1.27 13.65 -14.98
N ARG A 96 -1.68 14.46 -13.99
CA ARG A 96 -0.94 15.68 -13.61
C ARG A 96 0.41 15.38 -12.97
N ILE A 97 0.51 14.29 -12.20
CA ILE A 97 1.78 13.81 -11.63
C ILE A 97 2.74 13.47 -12.76
N ASP A 98 2.30 12.69 -13.74
CA ASP A 98 3.15 12.19 -14.81
C ASP A 98 3.60 13.31 -15.75
N SER A 99 2.70 14.22 -16.15
CA SER A 99 3.08 15.39 -16.95
C SER A 99 4.09 16.31 -16.24
N LYS A 100 4.09 16.35 -14.90
CA LYS A 100 5.09 17.11 -14.11
C LYS A 100 6.46 16.44 -14.11
N LYS A 101 6.53 15.10 -14.18
CA LYS A 101 7.79 14.36 -14.28
C LYS A 101 8.46 14.61 -15.62
N GLU A 102 7.70 14.51 -16.71
CA GLU A 102 8.18 14.77 -18.07
C GLU A 102 8.73 16.19 -18.21
N SER A 103 8.03 17.20 -17.67
CA SER A 103 8.51 18.59 -17.71
C SER A 103 9.76 18.89 -16.87
N LYS A 104 10.15 17.99 -15.95
CA LYS A 104 11.36 18.15 -15.13
C LYS A 104 12.56 17.39 -15.70
N GLU A 105 12.33 16.34 -16.50
CA GLU A 105 13.40 15.58 -17.16
C GLU A 105 14.08 16.40 -18.27
N ASP A 106 13.37 17.36 -18.88
CA ASP A 106 13.95 18.26 -19.89
C ASP A 106 14.89 19.34 -19.30
N ASP A 107 14.81 19.62 -18.00
CA ASP A 107 15.63 20.63 -17.30
C ASP A 107 16.78 20.03 -16.46
N GLU A 108 16.75 18.73 -16.13
CA GLU A 108 17.74 18.04 -15.26
C GLU A 108 18.42 16.84 -15.93
N ALA A 109 19.01 17.03 -17.12
CA ALA A 109 19.93 16.05 -17.75
C ALA A 109 21.26 15.83 -16.97
N SER A 110 21.30 16.14 -15.67
CA SER A 110 22.49 15.95 -14.82
C SER A 110 22.18 15.89 -13.32
N THR A 111 21.22 15.05 -12.88
CA THR A 111 21.34 14.19 -11.68
C THR A 111 20.00 13.52 -11.36
N SER A 112 19.70 12.41 -12.04
CA SER A 112 18.67 11.47 -11.56
C SER A 112 19.20 10.75 -10.31
N LYS A 113 19.12 11.45 -9.19
CA LYS A 113 19.02 10.84 -7.87
C LYS A 113 17.64 11.21 -7.36
N ARG A 114 16.61 10.53 -7.87
CA ARG A 114 15.44 10.23 -7.02
C ARG A 114 16.07 9.70 -5.74
N SER A 115 15.95 10.44 -4.65
CA SER A 115 16.51 10.03 -3.37
C SER A 115 15.89 8.67 -3.07
N LYS A 116 16.61 7.59 -3.40
CA LYS A 116 16.55 6.34 -2.68
C LYS A 116 16.83 6.78 -1.25
N LEU A 117 15.78 7.14 -0.52
CA LEU A 117 15.79 6.98 0.91
C LEU A 117 16.22 5.53 1.05
N ASN A 118 17.45 5.35 1.50
CA ASN A 118 18.06 4.05 1.69
C ASN A 118 17.35 3.48 2.92
N LEU A 119 16.07 3.14 2.73
CA LEU A 119 15.14 2.77 3.76
C LEU A 119 15.41 1.30 4.01
N ASP A 120 16.18 1.02 5.06
CA ASP A 120 16.39 -0.34 5.49
C ASP A 120 15.11 -0.86 6.14
N PRO A 121 14.42 -1.86 5.55
CA PRO A 121 13.17 -2.40 6.09
C PRO A 121 13.32 -2.95 7.51
N LYS A 122 14.54 -3.35 7.91
CA LYS A 122 14.83 -3.93 9.23
C LYS A 122 14.84 -2.88 10.34
N THR A 123 15.19 -1.64 10.00
CA THR A 123 15.31 -0.52 10.95
C THR A 123 14.15 0.48 10.85
N LEU A 124 13.23 0.26 9.90
CA LEU A 124 12.05 1.10 9.73
C LEU A 124 11.08 0.95 10.91
N GLU A 125 10.95 2.00 11.70
CA GLU A 125 10.00 2.04 12.82
C GLU A 125 8.54 2.07 12.36
N MET A 126 7.63 1.54 13.19
CA MET A 126 6.18 1.54 12.93
C MET A 126 5.62 2.93 12.61
N GLU A 127 6.06 3.98 13.33
CA GLU A 127 5.55 5.34 13.10
C GLU A 127 6.02 5.93 11.76
N ALA A 128 7.24 5.61 11.34
CA ALA A 128 7.75 5.99 10.02
C ALA A 128 7.01 5.24 8.91
N PHE A 129 6.76 3.94 9.11
CA PHE A 129 5.94 3.13 8.20
C PHE A 129 4.51 3.67 8.05
N LEU A 130 3.83 4.01 9.15
CA LEU A 130 2.47 4.54 9.10
C LEU A 130 2.42 5.90 8.37
N LYS A 131 3.42 6.76 8.58
CA LYS A 131 3.54 8.02 7.82
C LYS A 131 3.74 7.79 6.34
N LEU A 132 4.61 6.83 5.97
CA LEU A 132 4.82 6.43 4.57
C LEU A 132 3.53 5.89 3.94
N SER A 133 2.71 5.19 4.73
CA SER A 133 1.40 4.65 4.32
C SER A 133 0.29 5.71 4.21
N HIS A 134 0.61 7.00 4.36
CA HIS A 134 -0.37 8.10 4.46
C HIS A 134 -1.42 7.90 5.57
N PHE A 135 -1.04 7.18 6.63
CA PHE A 135 -1.93 6.86 7.73
C PHE A 135 -1.97 8.00 8.76
N PRO A 136 -3.14 8.54 9.12
CA PRO A 136 -3.21 9.62 10.10
C PRO A 136 -2.90 9.11 11.51
N LEU A 137 -1.92 9.73 12.16
CA LEU A 137 -1.51 9.40 13.53
C LEU A 137 -2.65 9.55 14.57
N THR A 138 -3.71 10.30 14.23
CA THR A 138 -4.86 10.56 15.08
C THR A 138 -5.91 9.45 15.08
N ASP A 139 -5.80 8.43 14.22
CA ASP A 139 -6.75 7.32 14.20
C ASP A 139 -6.55 6.38 15.40
N LYS A 140 -7.29 6.69 16.47
CA LYS A 140 -7.27 5.92 17.73
C LYS A 140 -7.72 4.46 17.58
N HIS A 141 -8.65 4.12 16.69
CA HIS A 141 -9.16 2.75 16.62
C HIS A 141 -8.19 1.83 15.88
N THR A 142 -7.57 2.28 14.80
CA THR A 142 -6.51 1.50 14.15
C THR A 142 -5.32 1.32 15.10
N ARG A 143 -4.91 2.36 15.82
CA ARG A 143 -3.88 2.26 16.86
C ARG A 143 -4.28 1.29 17.97
N SER A 144 -5.53 1.33 18.42
CA SER A 144 -6.04 0.38 19.42
C SER A 144 -5.97 -1.06 18.90
N LEU A 145 -6.25 -1.31 17.62
CA LEU A 145 -6.13 -2.65 17.04
C LEU A 145 -4.66 -3.12 16.96
N ILE A 146 -3.74 -2.24 16.58
CA ILE A 146 -2.29 -2.52 16.63
C ILE A 146 -1.88 -2.93 18.06
N THR A 147 -2.36 -2.21 19.08
CA THR A 147 -2.12 -2.54 20.49
C THR A 147 -2.79 -3.85 20.92
N ILE A 148 -4.08 -4.05 20.62
CA ILE A 148 -4.87 -5.25 20.96
C ILE A 148 -4.21 -6.50 20.37
N HIS A 149 -3.79 -6.43 19.11
CA HIS A 149 -3.13 -7.53 18.43
C HIS A 149 -1.64 -7.64 18.74
N ARG A 150 -1.10 -6.74 19.59
CA ARG A 150 0.33 -6.66 19.97
C ARG A 150 1.27 -6.64 18.76
N ILE A 151 0.90 -5.85 17.76
CA ILE A 151 1.72 -5.69 16.54
C ILE A 151 2.87 -4.73 16.87
N HIS A 152 4.05 -5.29 17.11
CA HIS A 152 5.24 -4.52 17.50
C HIS A 152 6.03 -3.97 16.31
N HIS A 153 5.95 -4.62 15.16
CA HIS A 153 6.69 -4.26 13.97
C HIS A 153 5.78 -4.28 12.73
N TRP A 154 6.01 -3.36 11.80
CA TRP A 154 5.17 -3.21 10.61
C TRP A 154 5.25 -4.43 9.68
N SER A 155 6.34 -5.22 9.75
CA SER A 155 6.51 -6.41 8.93
C SER A 155 5.40 -7.44 9.11
N VAL A 156 4.64 -7.40 10.21
CA VAL A 156 3.41 -8.20 10.37
C VAL A 156 2.46 -8.03 9.19
N PHE A 157 2.34 -6.80 8.67
CA PHE A 157 1.43 -6.48 7.57
C PHE A 157 1.85 -7.07 6.22
N LYS A 158 3.10 -7.55 6.08
CA LYS A 158 3.54 -8.32 4.90
C LYS A 158 2.76 -9.63 4.75
N TYR A 159 2.25 -10.15 5.86
CA TYR A 159 1.59 -11.45 5.93
C TYR A 159 0.07 -11.33 6.09
N LEU A 160 -0.49 -10.13 5.82
CA LEU A 160 -1.93 -9.88 5.95
C LEU A 160 -2.47 -9.20 4.68
N THR A 161 -3.45 -9.85 4.06
CA THR A 161 -4.29 -9.25 3.02
C THR A 161 -5.23 -8.19 3.59
N VAL A 162 -5.85 -7.40 2.72
CA VAL A 162 -6.89 -6.42 3.10
C VAL A 162 -8.06 -7.14 3.79
N GLU A 163 -8.45 -8.31 3.29
CA GLU A 163 -9.54 -9.13 3.80
C GLU A 163 -9.23 -9.68 5.20
N GLU A 164 -8.01 -10.19 5.41
CA GLU A 164 -7.57 -10.67 6.73
C GLU A 164 -7.48 -9.53 7.74
N MET A 165 -6.96 -8.36 7.35
CA MET A 165 -6.98 -7.17 8.19
C MET A 165 -8.41 -6.77 8.59
N ARG A 166 -9.37 -6.87 7.65
CA ARG A 166 -10.79 -6.63 7.94
C ARG A 166 -11.39 -7.68 8.86
N ALA A 167 -11.01 -8.95 8.72
CA ALA A 167 -11.45 -10.01 9.61
C ALA A 167 -11.04 -9.74 11.07
N ILE A 168 -9.86 -9.14 11.27
CA ILE A 168 -9.34 -8.71 12.58
C ILE A 168 -9.74 -7.26 12.95
N LYS A 169 -10.79 -6.74 12.33
CA LYS A 169 -11.51 -5.48 12.63
C LYS A 169 -10.87 -4.18 12.15
N PHE A 170 -9.81 -4.21 11.35
CA PHE A 170 -9.36 -3.00 10.66
C PHE A 170 -10.47 -2.51 9.72
N ARG A 171 -10.63 -1.19 9.63
CA ARG A 171 -11.52 -0.60 8.63
C ARG A 171 -10.86 -0.69 7.26
N LEU A 172 -11.67 -0.63 6.21
CA LEU A 172 -11.20 -0.80 4.84
C LEU A 172 -10.11 0.21 4.47
N GLY A 173 -10.29 1.49 4.78
CA GLY A 173 -9.30 2.53 4.48
C GLY A 173 -7.94 2.26 5.11
N PRO A 174 -7.85 2.05 6.44
CA PRO A 174 -6.63 1.62 7.11
C PRO A 174 -5.99 0.37 6.50
N ALA A 175 -6.78 -0.66 6.19
CA ALA A 175 -6.27 -1.90 5.62
C ALA A 175 -5.62 -1.68 4.24
N ILE A 176 -6.28 -0.91 3.36
CA ILE A 176 -5.73 -0.56 2.04
C ILE A 176 -4.46 0.27 2.17
N LEU A 177 -4.48 1.33 2.99
CA LEU A 177 -3.34 2.22 3.16
C LEU A 177 -2.10 1.50 3.73
N ILE A 178 -2.31 0.62 4.71
CA ILE A 178 -1.23 -0.20 5.28
C ILE A 178 -0.67 -1.16 4.23
N ASN A 179 -1.52 -1.82 3.43
CA ASN A 179 -1.07 -2.72 2.37
C ASN A 179 -0.28 -1.97 1.29
N ALA A 180 -0.77 -0.82 0.87
CA ALA A 180 -0.06 0.09 -0.05
C ALA A 180 1.31 0.52 0.51
N GLY A 181 1.38 0.82 1.81
CA GLY A 181 2.62 1.15 2.50
C GLY A 181 3.63 0.00 2.49
N VAL A 182 3.18 -1.25 2.65
CA VAL A 182 4.05 -2.44 2.55
C VAL A 182 4.66 -2.52 1.15
N SER A 183 3.84 -2.38 0.09
CA SER A 183 4.32 -2.38 -1.29
C SER A 183 5.34 -1.26 -1.54
N GLU A 184 5.10 -0.07 -1.00
CA GLU A 184 6.03 1.05 -1.14
C GLU A 184 7.37 0.80 -0.44
N VAL A 185 7.38 0.20 0.77
CA VAL A 185 8.65 -0.19 1.43
C VAL A 185 9.39 -1.22 0.59
N ASN A 186 8.70 -2.26 0.09
CA ASN A 186 9.32 -3.30 -0.72
C ASN A 186 9.93 -2.70 -2.01
N ARG A 187 9.20 -1.79 -2.67
CA ARG A 187 9.67 -1.06 -3.86
C ARG A 187 10.91 -0.20 -3.57
N GLN A 188 10.93 0.51 -2.43
CA GLN A 188 12.08 1.36 -2.06
C GLN A 188 13.32 0.55 -1.70
N ALA A 189 13.14 -0.62 -1.08
CA ALA A 189 14.24 -1.49 -0.68
C ALA A 189 14.76 -2.41 -1.80
N GLY A 190 14.19 -2.31 -3.02
CA GLY A 190 14.65 -3.03 -4.20
C GLY A 190 14.21 -4.49 -4.25
N PHE A 191 13.10 -4.83 -3.59
CA PHE A 191 12.43 -6.12 -3.79
C PHE A 191 11.55 -5.99 -5.04
N GLU A 192 11.77 -6.83 -6.05
CA GLU A 192 10.88 -6.92 -7.21
C GLU A 192 9.50 -7.46 -6.77
N ASP A 193 8.43 -6.90 -7.34
CA ASP A 193 7.04 -7.19 -6.98
C ASP A 193 6.67 -8.67 -7.21
N GLU A 194 6.80 -9.49 -6.17
CA GLU A 194 5.94 -10.66 -6.01
C GLU A 194 4.71 -10.24 -5.21
N LYS A 195 3.65 -9.91 -5.97
CA LYS A 195 2.23 -9.84 -5.62
C LYS A 195 1.95 -9.94 -4.11
N CYS A 196 2.28 -8.88 -3.35
CA CYS A 196 1.58 -8.61 -2.09
C CYS A 196 0.11 -8.56 -2.48
N GLY A 197 -0.68 -9.53 -2.02
CA GLY A 197 -1.99 -9.91 -2.54
C GLY A 197 -3.04 -8.80 -2.54
N LEU A 198 -2.87 -7.82 -3.42
CA LEU A 198 -3.92 -6.97 -3.92
C LEU A 198 -4.45 -7.67 -5.17
N VAL A 199 -5.22 -8.75 -4.98
CA VAL A 199 -6.23 -9.13 -5.98
C VAL A 199 -7.47 -8.30 -5.69
N ILE A 200 -7.30 -6.99 -5.82
CA ILE A 200 -8.38 -6.02 -5.99
C ILE A 200 -8.40 -5.82 -7.50
N GLY A 201 -9.54 -6.17 -8.12
CA GLY A 201 -9.66 -6.46 -9.55
C GLY A 201 -8.91 -5.49 -10.45
N GLU A 202 -8.36 -6.02 -11.56
CA GLU A 202 -7.75 -5.20 -12.61
C GLU A 202 -8.65 -3.99 -12.85
N ARG A 203 -8.07 -2.79 -12.72
CA ARG A 203 -8.80 -1.53 -12.91
C ARG A 203 -9.55 -1.63 -14.24
N SER A 204 -10.88 -1.61 -14.21
CA SER A 204 -11.68 -1.50 -15.42
C SER A 204 -11.21 -0.24 -16.15
N LYS A 205 -10.44 -0.45 -17.22
CA LYS A 205 -9.85 0.65 -17.98
C LYS A 205 -11.02 1.40 -18.61
N LEU A 206 -11.21 2.65 -18.19
CA LEU A 206 -12.06 3.57 -18.92
C LEU A 206 -11.33 3.95 -20.20
N ASN A 207 -12.02 3.94 -21.33
CA ASN A 207 -11.54 4.58 -22.54
C ASN A 207 -11.26 6.07 -22.26
N PRO A 208 -10.42 6.75 -23.07
CA PRO A 208 -10.18 8.19 -22.96
C PRO A 208 -11.44 9.05 -23.03
N ASP A 209 -12.56 8.49 -23.51
CA ASP A 209 -13.89 9.12 -23.60
C ASP A 209 -14.83 8.75 -22.43
N GLY A 210 -14.38 7.96 -21.45
CA GLY A 210 -15.15 7.59 -20.26
C GLY A 210 -16.04 6.34 -20.41
N THR A 211 -15.88 5.54 -21.47
CA THR A 211 -16.65 4.29 -21.66
C THR A 211 -15.94 3.05 -21.09
N LEU A 212 -16.71 2.05 -20.61
CA LEU A 212 -16.21 0.82 -19.95
C LEU A 212 -15.79 -0.26 -20.96
N ILE A 213 -14.68 -0.96 -20.71
CA ILE A 213 -14.25 -2.15 -21.49
C ILE A 213 -14.83 -3.43 -20.84
N PRO A 214 -15.38 -4.39 -21.61
CA PRO A 214 -15.95 -5.63 -21.04
C PRO A 214 -14.86 -6.58 -20.53
N GLU A 215 -14.99 -7.08 -19.30
CA GLU A 215 -14.04 -8.01 -18.68
C GLU A 215 -14.39 -9.48 -18.98
N THR A 216 -13.43 -10.23 -19.54
CA THR A 216 -13.46 -11.70 -19.61
C THR A 216 -12.83 -12.27 -18.36
N GLY A 217 -13.63 -12.94 -17.52
CA GLY A 217 -13.18 -13.48 -16.24
C GLY A 217 -12.25 -14.68 -16.34
N SER A 218 -11.29 -14.75 -15.41
CA SER A 218 -10.72 -15.99 -14.89
C SER A 218 -10.02 -15.70 -13.57
N SER A 219 -10.64 -16.10 -12.45
CA SER A 219 -10.04 -16.02 -11.12
C SER A 219 -9.41 -17.36 -10.79
N ILE A 220 -8.09 -17.46 -10.92
CA ILE A 220 -7.30 -18.52 -10.27
C ILE A 220 -6.82 -17.95 -8.95
N VAL A 221 -7.34 -18.51 -7.86
CA VAL A 221 -6.87 -18.23 -6.49
C VAL A 221 -5.66 -19.12 -6.26
N THR A 222 -4.47 -18.53 -6.26
CA THR A 222 -3.24 -19.19 -5.79
C THR A 222 -2.94 -18.69 -4.38
N GLU A 223 -2.75 -19.61 -3.44
CA GLU A 223 -2.22 -19.31 -2.11
C GLU A 223 -0.88 -18.55 -2.25
N PRO A 224 -0.62 -17.48 -1.48
CA PRO A 224 0.69 -16.83 -1.51
C PRO A 224 1.73 -17.76 -0.91
N SER A 225 2.65 -18.24 -1.76
CA SER A 225 3.81 -19.02 -1.35
C SER A 225 4.73 -18.16 -0.47
N LEU A 226 5.29 -18.78 0.57
CA LEU A 226 6.14 -18.16 1.61
C LEU A 226 7.63 -18.01 1.19
N ASP A 227 7.91 -18.17 -0.10
CA ASP A 227 9.26 -18.21 -0.63
C ASP A 227 9.56 -16.90 -1.35
N HIS A 228 10.55 -16.16 -0.83
CA HIS A 228 11.16 -14.94 -1.36
C HIS A 228 10.78 -13.62 -0.68
N ILE A 229 11.44 -13.40 0.46
CA ILE A 229 11.86 -12.07 0.85
C ILE A 229 13.33 -12.22 1.22
N LEU A 230 14.26 -11.56 0.50
CA LEU A 230 15.53 -11.04 1.06
C LEU A 230 16.50 -10.44 0.03
N SER A 231 16.97 -9.23 0.35
CA SER A 231 18.15 -8.58 -0.23
C SER A 231 19.36 -8.81 0.69
N ASN A 232 20.50 -9.05 0.04
CA ASN A 232 21.79 -9.43 0.59
C ASN A 232 22.42 -8.35 1.47
N GLN A 233 22.80 -8.71 2.70
CA GLN A 233 24.14 -8.53 3.28
C GLN A 233 24.09 -8.77 4.80
N ASP A 234 24.71 -9.87 5.21
CA ASP A 234 25.74 -9.99 6.26
C ASP A 234 25.83 -11.48 6.61
N ARG A 235 26.59 -12.24 5.81
CA ARG A 235 26.65 -13.71 5.92
C ARG A 235 27.70 -14.14 6.95
N SER A 236 27.54 -13.70 8.19
CA SER A 236 28.01 -14.52 9.30
C SER A 236 27.00 -15.67 9.45
N ARG A 237 27.48 -16.90 9.27
CA ARG A 237 26.66 -18.11 9.31
C ARG A 237 25.95 -18.18 10.66
N LEU A 238 24.64 -17.97 10.67
CA LEU A 238 23.83 -18.20 11.85
C LEU A 238 23.79 -19.71 12.11
N ASP A 239 24.29 -20.15 13.26
CA ASP A 239 24.24 -21.54 13.71
C ASP A 239 22.91 -21.76 14.46
N PRO A 240 21.91 -22.41 13.85
CA PRO A 240 20.57 -22.51 14.45
C PRO A 240 20.57 -23.24 15.79
N ASP A 241 21.53 -24.13 16.00
CA ASP A 241 21.66 -24.95 17.21
C ASP A 241 22.25 -24.16 18.39
N LYS A 242 22.87 -23.00 18.13
CA LYS A 242 23.39 -22.08 19.15
C LYS A 242 22.56 -20.81 19.31
N LEU A 243 21.50 -20.65 18.53
CA LEU A 243 20.65 -19.48 18.59
C LEU A 243 19.82 -19.54 19.89
N GLU A 244 20.06 -18.59 20.78
CA GLU A 244 19.27 -18.48 22.01
C GLU A 244 17.87 -17.92 21.72
N MET A 245 16.91 -18.19 22.61
CA MET A 245 15.53 -17.71 22.50
C MET A 245 15.46 -16.18 22.34
N GLU A 246 16.30 -15.43 23.07
CA GLU A 246 16.29 -13.97 23.02
C GLU A 246 16.78 -13.43 21.67
N ASP A 247 17.80 -14.06 21.08
CA ASP A 247 18.28 -13.68 19.75
C ASP A 247 17.29 -14.06 18.66
N PHE A 248 16.60 -15.19 18.82
CA PHE A 248 15.46 -15.54 17.97
C PHE A 248 14.34 -14.50 18.04
N LEU A 249 13.94 -14.06 19.23
CA LEU A 249 12.89 -13.05 19.38
C LEU A 249 13.29 -11.70 18.77
N LYS A 250 14.58 -11.31 18.83
CA LYS A 250 15.10 -10.14 18.11
C LYS A 250 14.96 -10.29 16.58
N ILE A 251 15.26 -11.47 16.03
CA ILE A 251 15.06 -11.76 14.60
C ILE A 251 13.57 -11.64 14.22
N CYS A 252 12.67 -12.00 15.14
CA CYS A 252 11.22 -11.84 14.97
C CYS A 252 10.74 -10.39 15.16
N TYR A 253 11.60 -9.43 15.50
CA TYR A 253 11.19 -8.06 15.88
C TYR A 253 10.24 -8.02 17.10
N ILE A 254 10.37 -8.98 18.02
CA ILE A 254 9.61 -9.00 19.26
C ILE A 254 10.44 -8.31 20.35
N PRO A 255 9.95 -7.22 20.96
CA PRO A 255 10.66 -6.52 22.03
C PRO A 255 10.93 -7.41 23.24
N ALA A 256 12.08 -7.20 23.89
CA ALA A 256 12.45 -7.93 25.10
C ALA A 256 11.50 -7.66 26.28
N ASP A 257 10.80 -6.53 26.28
CA ASP A 257 9.80 -6.18 27.28
C ASP A 257 8.38 -6.67 26.91
N CYS A 258 8.23 -7.49 25.87
CA CYS A 258 6.96 -8.09 25.50
C CYS A 258 6.54 -9.19 26.50
N GLU A 259 6.04 -8.75 27.66
CA GLU A 259 5.67 -9.59 28.80
C GLU A 259 4.71 -10.72 28.41
N HIS A 260 3.69 -10.42 27.61
CA HIS A 260 2.71 -11.41 27.19
C HIS A 260 3.34 -12.56 26.39
N THR A 261 4.22 -12.27 25.42
CA THR A 261 4.92 -13.30 24.65
C THR A 261 5.81 -14.14 25.57
N ARG A 262 6.51 -13.49 26.51
CA ARG A 262 7.38 -14.18 27.47
C ARG A 262 6.62 -15.07 28.44
N ILE A 263 5.51 -14.58 29.01
CA ILE A 263 4.62 -15.38 29.85
C ILE A 263 4.07 -16.56 29.05
N THR A 264 3.68 -16.36 27.79
CA THR A 264 3.17 -17.44 26.93
C THR A 264 4.24 -18.52 26.70
N ILE A 265 5.48 -18.12 26.39
CA ILE A 265 6.63 -19.03 26.26
C ILE A 265 6.86 -19.82 27.55
N PHE A 266 6.84 -19.12 28.70
CA PHE A 266 7.06 -19.71 30.01
C PHE A 266 5.97 -20.71 30.40
N LEU A 267 4.69 -20.32 30.27
CA LEU A 267 3.53 -21.17 30.63
C LEU A 267 3.43 -22.42 29.77
N ASN A 268 3.92 -22.36 28.52
CA ASN A 268 3.96 -23.50 27.62
C ASN A 268 5.28 -24.29 27.69
N PHE A 269 6.17 -24.00 28.65
CA PHE A 269 7.46 -24.68 28.83
C PHE A 269 8.32 -24.72 27.55
N ILE A 270 8.28 -23.64 26.76
CA ILE A 270 9.05 -23.55 25.52
C ILE A 270 10.48 -23.12 25.86
N HIS A 271 11.38 -24.10 25.97
CA HIS A 271 12.78 -23.86 26.37
C HIS A 271 13.69 -23.44 25.21
N HIS A 272 13.31 -23.70 23.97
CA HIS A 272 14.13 -23.41 22.80
C HIS A 272 13.28 -23.00 21.60
N TRP A 273 13.79 -22.09 20.77
CA TRP A 273 13.05 -21.53 19.64
C TRP A 273 12.69 -22.58 18.58
N SER A 274 13.47 -23.67 18.49
CA SER A 274 13.25 -24.73 17.50
C SER A 274 11.88 -25.40 17.62
N VAL A 275 11.21 -25.30 18.77
CA VAL A 275 9.81 -25.74 18.96
C VAL A 275 8.89 -25.06 17.94
N PHE A 276 9.12 -23.78 17.64
CA PHE A 276 8.29 -23.01 16.70
C PHE A 276 8.36 -23.54 15.27
N LYS A 277 9.36 -24.34 14.89
CA LYS A 277 9.43 -25.01 13.57
C LYS A 277 8.27 -25.96 13.33
N TYR A 278 7.64 -26.44 14.40
CA TYR A 278 6.59 -27.46 14.36
C TYR A 278 5.21 -26.89 14.68
N LEU A 279 5.08 -25.57 14.80
CA LEU A 279 3.83 -24.91 15.13
C LEU A 279 3.37 -24.03 13.97
N SER A 280 2.15 -24.28 13.50
CA SER A 280 1.46 -23.39 12.58
C SER A 280 1.01 -22.09 13.27
N LEU A 281 0.68 -21.07 12.47
CA LEU A 281 0.10 -19.82 12.96
C LEU A 281 -1.15 -20.06 13.83
N GLN A 282 -2.01 -21.02 13.46
CA GLN A 282 -3.20 -21.33 14.25
C GLN A 282 -2.85 -22.00 15.57
N GLN A 283 -1.90 -22.95 15.59
CA GLN A 283 -1.43 -23.57 16.83
C GLN A 283 -0.76 -22.56 17.79
N LEU A 284 -0.02 -21.58 17.26
CA LEU A 284 0.52 -20.48 18.06
C LEU A 284 -0.59 -19.69 18.74
N LYS A 285 -1.67 -19.40 18.02
CA LYS A 285 -2.85 -18.73 18.60
C LYS A 285 -3.55 -19.60 19.63
N ASP A 286 -3.65 -20.91 19.39
CA ASP A 286 -4.31 -21.86 20.30
C ASP A 286 -3.56 -21.98 21.63
N ILE A 287 -2.22 -21.85 21.62
CA ILE A 287 -1.41 -21.77 22.85
C ILE A 287 -1.28 -20.35 23.41
N SER A 288 -2.22 -19.46 23.04
CA SER A 288 -2.41 -18.11 23.57
C SER A 288 -1.44 -17.03 23.08
N PHE A 289 -0.64 -17.24 22.02
CA PHE A 289 0.07 -16.10 21.43
C PHE A 289 -0.93 -15.09 20.82
N SER A 290 -0.69 -13.80 21.06
CA SER A 290 -1.41 -12.75 20.34
C SER A 290 -1.06 -12.78 18.85
N LEU A 291 -1.95 -12.24 18.01
CA LEU A 291 -1.82 -12.32 16.55
C LEU A 291 -0.47 -11.78 16.04
N GLY A 292 -0.03 -10.61 16.51
CA GLY A 292 1.23 -9.99 16.11
C GLY A 292 2.44 -10.90 16.38
N PRO A 293 2.70 -11.30 17.63
CA PRO A 293 3.78 -12.24 17.96
C PRO A 293 3.66 -13.58 17.23
N ALA A 294 2.45 -14.12 17.05
CA ALA A 294 2.26 -15.38 16.33
C ALA A 294 2.71 -15.29 14.86
N ILE A 295 2.33 -14.22 14.15
CA ILE A 295 2.78 -13.96 12.78
C ILE A 295 4.30 -13.75 12.74
N LEU A 296 4.85 -12.94 13.65
CA LEU A 296 6.27 -12.63 13.70
C LEU A 296 7.15 -13.84 14.00
N ILE A 297 6.72 -14.72 14.91
CA ILE A 297 7.40 -15.98 15.22
C ILE A 297 7.40 -16.89 13.99
N ASN A 298 6.25 -17.06 13.34
CA ASN A 298 6.13 -17.90 12.15
C ASN A 298 7.05 -17.40 11.02
N ALA A 299 7.08 -16.08 10.78
CA ALA A 299 8.00 -15.45 9.83
C ALA A 299 9.48 -15.57 10.24
N GLY A 300 9.79 -15.40 11.53
CA GLY A 300 11.14 -15.47 12.06
C GLY A 300 11.74 -16.87 11.96
N VAL A 301 10.93 -17.93 12.10
CA VAL A 301 11.36 -19.31 11.83
C VAL A 301 11.86 -19.45 10.39
N SER A 302 11.09 -18.97 9.41
CA SER A 302 11.49 -18.99 8.00
C SER A 302 12.79 -18.22 7.76
N GLU A 303 12.94 -17.06 8.41
CA GLU A 303 14.15 -16.24 8.28
C GLU A 303 15.39 -16.93 8.88
N VAL A 304 15.27 -17.58 10.05
CA VAL A 304 16.36 -18.36 10.64
C VAL A 304 16.76 -19.54 9.76
N ILE A 305 15.78 -20.27 9.23
CA ILE A 305 16.03 -21.37 8.30
C ILE A 305 16.80 -20.84 7.09
N ARG A 306 16.33 -19.76 6.47
CA ARG A 306 16.95 -19.15 5.30
C ARG A 306 18.37 -18.63 5.57
N LEU A 307 18.62 -18.00 6.73
CA LEU A 307 19.96 -17.57 7.16
C LEU A 307 20.91 -18.75 7.39
N SER A 308 20.37 -19.90 7.79
CA SER A 308 21.15 -21.13 7.99
C SER A 308 21.42 -21.93 6.72
N THR A 309 20.54 -21.82 5.71
CA THR A 309 20.59 -22.60 4.46
C THR A 309 21.11 -21.82 3.25
N SER A 310 21.46 -20.53 3.37
CA SER A 310 22.01 -19.70 2.27
C SER A 310 23.42 -20.16 1.84
N VAL A 311 23.51 -21.37 1.29
CA VAL A 311 24.62 -22.06 0.63
C VAL A 311 24.02 -22.99 -0.43
N VAL A 312 23.85 -22.49 -1.66
CA VAL A 312 24.34 -23.10 -2.92
C VAL A 312 24.61 -21.95 -3.88
#